data_AF-A0A1M7TFT1-F1
#
_entry.id   AF-A0A1M7TFT1-F1
#
_cell.length_a   1.000
_cell.length_b   1.000
_cell.length_c   1.000
_cell.angle_alpha   90.00
_cell.angle_beta   90.00
_cell.angle_gamma   90.00
#
_symmetry.space_group_name_H-M   'P 1'
#
loop_
_entity.id
_entity.type
_entity.pdbx_description
1 polymer ?
#
loop_
_entity_poly.entity_id
_entity_poly.type
_entity_poly.pdbx_seq_one_letter_code
_entity_poly.pdbx_strand_id
1 'polypeptide(L)'
;MEGKLIKDFAIRYELDIISKKIKINGEPEEDVKSFLSELKTKDDLISKRLYRDIIESAITEMRTMGWQGMDIKNWLRDVGFEE
;
A
#
# COMPACT_ATOMS: atom_id res chain seq x y z
N MET A 1 -16.40 2.45 37.48
CA MET A 1 -16.15 2.65 36.04
C MET A 1 -15.18 1.59 35.60
N GLU A 2 -15.64 0.63 34.79
CA GLU A 2 -14.79 -0.40 34.20
C GLU A 2 -13.80 0.25 33.22
N GLY A 3 -12.51 -0.10 33.36
CA GLY A 3 -11.41 0.54 32.65
C GLY A 3 -11.42 0.23 31.16
N LYS A 4 -11.86 1.19 30.34
CA LYS A 4 -11.71 1.11 28.89
C LYS A 4 -10.30 1.58 28.50
N LEU A 5 -9.65 0.80 27.64
CA LEU A 5 -8.33 1.11 27.08
C LEU A 5 -8.46 1.31 25.57
N ILE A 6 -8.04 2.48 25.09
CA ILE A 6 -7.96 2.80 23.67
C ILE A 6 -6.49 2.68 23.25
N LYS A 7 -6.22 1.99 22.14
CA LYS A 7 -4.89 1.86 21.55
C LYS A 7 -4.98 2.07 20.06
N ASP A 8 -4.04 2.86 19.54
CA ASP A 8 -3.81 2.99 18.11
C ASP A 8 -2.66 2.06 17.71
N PHE A 9 -2.82 1.40 16.56
CA PHE A 9 -1.75 0.64 15.92
C PHE A 9 -1.52 1.19 14.52
N ALA A 10 -0.26 1.25 14.12
CA ALA A 10 0.17 1.68 12.80
C ALA A 10 1.02 0.57 12.17
N ILE A 11 0.75 0.25 10.91
CA ILE A 11 1.60 -0.63 10.10
C ILE A 11 2.63 0.28 9.43
N ARG A 12 3.92 0.00 9.65
CA ARG A 12 5.01 0.70 8.98
C ARG A 12 5.50 -0.12 7.80
N TYR A 13 5.61 0.53 6.65
CA TYR A 13 6.18 -0.05 5.44
C TYR A 13 7.06 0.95 4.70
N GLU A 14 8.01 0.41 3.95
CA GLU A 14 8.80 1.14 2.97
C GLU A 14 8.30 0.76 1.58
N LEU A 15 7.99 1.76 0.76
CA LEU A 15 7.53 1.57 -0.62
C LEU A 15 8.52 2.23 -1.57
N ASP A 16 9.14 1.42 -2.44
CA ASP A 16 9.91 1.93 -3.58
C ASP A 16 9.01 1.96 -4.81
N ILE A 17 8.62 3.16 -5.20
CA ILE A 17 7.73 3.42 -6.34
C ILE A 17 8.40 3.06 -7.67
N ILE A 18 9.71 3.24 -7.78
CA ILE A 18 10.44 3.01 -9.03
C ILE A 18 10.66 1.52 -9.26
N SER A 19 11.17 0.82 -8.24
CA SER A 19 11.42 -0.63 -8.34
C SER A 19 10.15 -1.47 -8.10
N LYS A 20 9.06 -0.85 -7.65
CA LYS A 20 7.77 -1.50 -7.30
C LYS A 20 7.97 -2.58 -6.23
N LYS A 21 8.80 -2.27 -5.24
CA LYS A 21 9.06 -3.11 -4.07
C LYS A 21 8.42 -2.52 -2.82
N ILE A 22 7.95 -3.40 -1.94
CA ILE A 22 7.42 -3.03 -0.64
C ILE A 22 8.04 -3.91 0.44
N LYS A 23 8.30 -3.30 1.60
CA LYS A 23 8.82 -3.99 2.77
C LYS A 23 8.02 -3.59 3.99
N ILE A 24 7.31 -4.54 4.59
CA ILE A 24 6.65 -4.35 5.88
C ILE A 24 7.68 -4.58 7.00
N ASN A 25 7.63 -3.78 8.06
CA ASN A 25 8.57 -3.96 9.16
C ASN A 25 8.47 -5.37 9.78
N GLY A 26 9.58 -6.13 9.74
CA GLY A 26 9.65 -7.50 10.22
C GLY A 26 9.43 -8.57 9.15
N GLU A 27 9.05 -8.18 7.92
CA GLU A 27 8.83 -9.07 6.78
C GLU A 27 9.91 -8.89 5.70
N PRO A 28 10.15 -9.89 4.84
CA PRO A 28 11.00 -9.73 3.67
C PRO A 28 10.43 -8.69 2.69
N GLU A 29 11.31 -8.12 1.87
CA GLU A 29 10.89 -7.28 0.75
C GLU A 29 10.23 -8.14 -0.34
N GLU A 30 9.17 -7.61 -0.95
CA GLU A 30 8.40 -8.27 -1.99
C GLU A 30 7.92 -7.33 -3.10
N ASP A 31 7.44 -7.90 -4.20
CA ASP A 31 6.83 -7.13 -5.29
C ASP A 31 5.48 -6.55 -4.86
N VAL A 32 5.28 -5.24 -5.10
CA VAL A 32 4.02 -4.54 -4.76
C VAL A 32 2.81 -5.25 -5.37
N LYS A 33 2.92 -5.73 -6.61
CA LYS A 33 1.83 -6.46 -7.28
C LYS A 33 1.43 -7.72 -6.53
N SER A 34 2.41 -8.51 -6.10
CA SER A 34 2.20 -9.73 -5.35
C SER A 34 1.55 -9.41 -4.01
N PHE A 35 2.10 -8.44 -3.28
CA PHE A 35 1.58 -8.02 -1.99
C PHE A 35 0.14 -7.52 -2.07
N LEU A 36 -0.16 -6.63 -3.02
CA LEU A 36 -1.50 -6.10 -3.23
C LEU A 36 -2.49 -7.21 -3.61
N SER A 37 -2.04 -8.19 -4.41
CA SER A 37 -2.86 -9.35 -4.76
C SER A 37 -3.19 -10.18 -3.51
N GLU A 38 -2.21 -10.42 -2.63
CA GLU A 38 -2.44 -11.10 -1.35
C GLU A 38 -3.43 -10.34 -0.47
N LEU A 39 -3.24 -9.02 -0.29
CA LEU A 39 -4.16 -8.18 0.47
C LEU A 39 -5.59 -8.22 -0.09
N LYS A 40 -5.75 -8.27 -1.42
CA LYS A 40 -7.06 -8.35 -2.09
C LYS A 40 -7.79 -9.67 -1.84
N THR A 41 -7.06 -10.76 -1.58
CA THR A 41 -7.66 -12.06 -1.24
C THR A 41 -8.11 -12.17 0.22
N LYS A 42 -7.65 -11.28 1.09
CA LYS A 42 -7.98 -11.29 2.52
C LYS A 42 -9.26 -10.50 2.78
N ASP A 43 -10.24 -11.14 3.43
CA ASP A 43 -11.52 -10.52 3.78
C ASP A 43 -11.51 -9.91 5.20
N ASP A 44 -10.44 -9.19 5.55
CA ASP A 44 -10.33 -8.50 6.84
C ASP A 44 -10.16 -6.99 6.67
N LEU A 45 -10.60 -6.24 7.68
CA LEU A 45 -10.62 -4.77 7.66
C LEU A 45 -9.20 -4.18 7.56
N ILE A 46 -8.21 -4.83 8.18
CA ILE A 46 -6.84 -4.34 8.25
C ILE A 46 -6.20 -4.46 6.86
N SER A 47 -6.33 -5.61 6.21
CA SER A 47 -5.81 -5.84 4.85
C SER A 47 -6.44 -4.89 3.84
N LYS A 48 -7.76 -4.69 3.89
CA LYS A 48 -8.47 -3.73 3.02
C LYS A 48 -8.02 -2.28 3.25
N ARG A 49 -7.78 -1.90 4.51
CA ARG A 49 -7.30 -0.55 4.85
C ARG A 49 -5.86 -0.35 4.38
N LEU A 50 -4.99 -1.33 4.63
CA LEU A 50 -3.59 -1.29 4.20
C LEU A 50 -3.48 -1.22 2.67
N TYR A 51 -4.29 -2.00 1.94
CA TYR A 51 -4.35 -1.94 0.49
C TYR A 51 -4.65 -0.52 -0.01
N ARG A 52 -5.67 0.13 0.56
CA ARG A 52 -6.03 1.50 0.18
C ARG A 52 -4.94 2.50 0.53
N ASP A 53 -4.38 2.38 1.73
CA ASP A 53 -3.34 3.26 2.25
C ASP A 53 -2.09 3.24 1.34
N ILE A 54 -1.66 2.05 0.89
CA ILE A 54 -0.52 1.90 -0.02
C ILE A 54 -0.78 2.62 -1.35
N ILE A 55 -1.96 2.43 -1.93
CA ILE A 55 -2.32 3.04 -3.22
C ILE A 55 -2.41 4.56 -3.10
N GLU A 56 -3.09 5.07 -2.07
CA GLU A 56 -3.24 6.51 -1.84
C GLU A 56 -1.88 7.18 -1.55
N SER A 57 -1.03 6.53 -0.77
CA SER A 57 0.33 7.00 -0.48
C SER A 57 1.20 6.99 -1.73
N ALA A 58 1.15 5.93 -2.54
CA ALA A 58 1.87 5.84 -3.80
C ALA A 58 1.46 6.95 -4.78
N ILE A 59 0.16 7.20 -4.95
CA ILE A 59 -0.36 8.29 -5.80
C ILE A 59 0.11 9.65 -5.30
N THR A 60 0.07 9.87 -3.98
CA THR A 60 0.51 11.13 -3.37
C THR A 60 1.99 11.38 -3.64
N GLU A 61 2.83 10.38 -3.41
CA GLU A 61 4.27 10.50 -3.60
C GLU A 61 4.65 10.62 -5.08
N MET A 62 4.03 9.85 -5.98
CA MET A 62 4.22 10.00 -7.44
C MET A 62 3.92 11.43 -7.91
N ARG A 63 2.88 12.07 -7.37
CA ARG A 63 2.57 13.47 -7.66
C ARG A 63 3.66 14.42 -7.15
N THR A 64 4.19 14.18 -5.95
CA THR A 64 5.34 14.93 -5.40
C THR A 64 6.58 14.78 -6.30
N MET A 65 6.78 13.59 -6.90
CA MET A 65 7.83 13.32 -7.88
C MET A 65 7.56 13.91 -9.28
N GLY A 66 6.43 14.61 -9.48
CA GLY A 66 6.09 15.26 -10.73
C GLY A 66 5.45 14.36 -11.80
N TRP A 67 5.07 13.13 -11.45
CA TRP A 67 4.43 12.21 -12.38
C TRP A 67 3.05 12.72 -12.81
N GLN A 68 2.72 12.49 -14.08
CA GLN A 68 1.46 12.94 -14.65
C GLN A 68 0.40 11.85 -14.60
N GLY A 69 -0.86 12.21 -14.89
CA GLY A 69 -1.99 11.28 -14.80
C GLY A 69 -1.83 9.99 -15.61
N MET A 70 -1.14 10.04 -16.76
CA MET A 70 -0.87 8.85 -17.56
C MET A 70 0.20 7.95 -16.92
N ASP A 71 1.26 8.54 -16.35
CA ASP A 71 2.34 7.79 -15.69
C ASP A 71 1.82 7.06 -14.46
N ILE A 72 1.00 7.74 -13.65
CA ILE A 72 0.36 7.18 -12.47
C ILE A 72 -0.58 6.04 -12.87
N LYS A 73 -1.40 6.21 -13.91
CA LYS A 73 -2.29 5.14 -14.42
C LYS A 73 -1.54 3.91 -14.89
N ASN A 74 -0.45 4.11 -15.65
CA ASN A 74 0.38 2.99 -16.10
C ASN A 74 0.99 2.23 -14.92
N TRP A 75 1.47 2.95 -13.90
CA TRP A 75 2.00 2.33 -12.69
C TRP A 75 0.93 1.55 -11.92
N LEU A 76 -0.26 2.12 -11.76
CA LEU A 76 -1.39 1.46 -11.10
C LEU A 76 -1.80 0.17 -11.83
N ARG A 77 -1.78 0.18 -13.17
CA ARG A 77 -2.00 -1.03 -13.97
C ARG A 77 -0.87 -2.05 -13.75
N ASP A 78 0.38 -1.61 -13.76
CA ASP A 78 1.53 -2.49 -13.57
C ASP A 78 1.48 -3.25 -12.24
N VAL A 79 1.05 -2.57 -11.17
CA VAL A 79 0.91 -3.17 -9.83
C VAL A 79 -0.43 -3.88 -9.61
N GLY A 80 -1.29 -3.97 -10.63
CA GLY A 80 -2.55 -4.73 -10.58
C GLY A 80 -3.69 -4.04 -9.84
N PHE A 81 -3.64 -2.72 -9.67
CA PHE A 81 -4.73 -1.93 -9.08
C PHE A 81 -5.85 -1.65 -10.08
N GLU A 82 -5.51 -1.25 -11.31
CA GLU A 82 -6.46 -1.06 -12.42
C GLU A 82 -6.26 -2.15 -13.48
N GLU A 83 -7.36 -2.74 -13.98
CA GLU A 83 -7.37 -3.59 -15.19
C GLU A 83 -7.47 -2.71 -16.45
#